data_AF-A0A8C3CYI1-F1
#
_entry.id   AF-A0A8C3CYI1-F1
#
_cell.length_a   1.000
_cell.length_b   1.000
_cell.length_c   1.000
_cell.angle_alpha   90.00
_cell.angle_beta   90.00
_cell.angle_gamma   90.00
#
_symmetry.space_group_name_H-M   'P 1'
#
loop_
_entity.id
_entity.type
_entity.pdbx_description
1 polymer ?
#
loop_
_entity_poly.entity_id
_entity_poly.type
_entity_poly.pdbx_seq_one_letter_code
_entity_poly.pdbx_strand_id
1 'polypeptide(L)'
;MDPLKHSPQQVESMATELDTRCPICLDTWVNPSYVLPCLHRFCFACIQRWAESKPECPLCKPAGMASARSGIELAPPQGTR
;
A
#
# COMPACT_ATOMS: atom_id res chain seq x y z
N MET A 1 -46.97 2.40 -9.87
CA MET A 1 -46.75 1.63 -11.11
C MET A 1 -46.26 2.59 -12.20
N ASP A 2 -44.99 2.68 -12.55
CA ASP A 2 -43.79 2.24 -11.88
C ASP A 2 -42.69 3.29 -12.19
N PRO A 3 -41.72 3.46 -11.28
CA PRO A 3 -40.82 4.59 -11.19
C PRO A 3 -39.52 4.39 -11.98
N LEU A 4 -39.29 5.19 -13.02
CA LEU A 4 -38.01 5.23 -13.74
C LEU A 4 -37.60 6.66 -14.09
N LYS A 5 -37.45 7.50 -13.06
CA LYS A 5 -36.40 8.52 -13.12
C LYS A 5 -35.10 7.86 -12.67
N HIS A 6 -34.45 7.21 -13.64
CA HIS A 6 -33.01 7.21 -13.90
C HIS A 6 -32.19 7.94 -12.82
N SER A 7 -31.11 7.46 -12.24
CA SER A 7 -30.27 6.26 -12.30
C SER A 7 -29.19 6.59 -11.24
N PRO A 8 -28.69 5.66 -10.41
CA PRO A 8 -27.68 5.98 -9.40
C PRO A 8 -26.34 6.24 -10.10
N GLN A 9 -26.07 7.50 -10.42
CA GLN A 9 -24.83 7.98 -10.98
C GLN A 9 -24.60 9.32 -10.25
N GLN A 10 -23.59 9.57 -9.43
CA GLN A 10 -22.21 9.12 -9.48
C GLN A 10 -21.58 9.33 -8.08
N VAL A 11 -21.43 8.28 -7.29
CA VAL A 11 -20.50 8.30 -6.13
C VAL A 11 -19.30 7.36 -6.31
N GLU A 12 -19.29 6.54 -7.36
CA GLU A 12 -18.16 5.69 -7.72
C GLU A 12 -17.24 6.36 -8.73
N SER A 13 -16.28 7.18 -8.27
CA SER A 13 -15.07 7.43 -9.08
C SER A 13 -13.83 7.87 -8.30
N MET A 14 -13.91 8.12 -6.99
CA MET A 14 -12.75 8.45 -6.15
C MET A 14 -12.32 7.33 -5.19
N ALA A 15 -12.84 6.11 -5.37
CA ALA A 15 -12.47 4.97 -4.53
C ALA A 15 -11.37 4.09 -5.15
N THR A 16 -11.14 4.19 -6.47
CA THR A 16 -10.15 3.38 -7.20
C THR A 16 -8.76 4.03 -7.31
N GLU A 17 -8.62 5.28 -6.90
CA GLU A 17 -7.37 6.03 -7.04
C GLU A 17 -6.38 5.78 -5.89
N LEU A 18 -6.87 5.34 -4.73
CA LEU A 18 -6.05 5.17 -3.54
C LEU A 18 -5.34 3.81 -3.49
N ASP A 19 -5.91 2.78 -4.14
CA ASP A 19 -5.34 1.43 -4.19
C ASP A 19 -4.10 1.34 -5.12
N THR A 20 -3.93 2.35 -5.99
CA THR A 20 -2.84 2.40 -6.97
C THR A 20 -1.72 3.36 -6.59
N ARG A 21 -1.68 3.86 -5.36
CA ARG A 21 -0.67 4.82 -4.89
C ARG A 21 0.05 4.32 -3.64
N CYS A 22 1.28 4.79 -3.43
CA CYS A 22 2.03 4.44 -2.24
C CYS A 22 1.38 5.06 -1.00
N PRO A 23 1.10 4.30 0.07
CA PRO A 23 0.43 4.84 1.26
C PRO A 23 1.30 5.79 2.09
N ILE A 24 2.61 5.86 1.82
CA ILE A 24 3.53 6.77 2.51
C ILE A 24 3.56 8.14 1.84
N CYS A 25 3.74 8.19 0.51
CA CYS A 25 3.81 9.45 -0.24
C CYS A 25 2.49 9.87 -0.89
N LEU A 26 1.48 8.99 -0.90
CA LEU A 26 0.18 9.16 -1.55
C LEU A 26 0.27 9.48 -3.05
N ASP A 27 1.37 9.08 -3.68
CA ASP A 27 1.73 9.32 -5.08
C ASP A 27 1.92 8.00 -5.83
N THR A 28 2.13 8.10 -7.13
CA THR A 28 2.53 7.03 -8.03
C THR A 28 3.72 6.21 -7.51
N TRP A 29 3.73 4.92 -7.83
CA TRP A 29 4.79 4.01 -7.39
C TRP A 29 6.12 4.32 -8.09
N VAL A 30 7.10 4.80 -7.34
CA VAL A 30 8.47 5.01 -7.82
C VAL A 30 9.38 3.97 -7.17
N ASN A 31 9.96 3.09 -7.99
CA ASN A 31 10.78 1.95 -7.55
C ASN A 31 10.09 1.13 -6.45
N PRO A 32 8.98 0.45 -6.77
CA PRO A 32 8.25 -0.32 -5.77
C PRO A 32 9.14 -1.41 -5.16
N SER A 33 9.16 -1.45 -3.84
CA SER A 33 9.82 -2.46 -3.03
C SER A 33 8.78 -3.09 -2.11
N TYR A 34 9.02 -4.36 -1.77
CA TYR A 34 8.14 -5.15 -0.92
C TYR A 34 8.82 -5.36 0.42
N VAL A 35 8.05 -5.21 1.48
CA VAL A 35 8.50 -5.51 2.85
C VAL A 35 8.27 -6.99 3.11
N LEU A 36 9.33 -7.75 3.30
CA LEU A 36 9.24 -9.14 3.71
C LEU A 36 9.11 -9.25 5.24
N PRO A 37 8.38 -10.26 5.75
CA PRO A 37 7.63 -11.28 5.01
C PRO A 37 6.18 -10.88 4.67
N CYS A 38 5.71 -9.70 5.08
CA CYS A 38 4.32 -9.29 4.89
C CYS A 38 3.91 -8.97 3.44
N LEU A 39 4.87 -8.83 2.54
CA LEU A 39 4.71 -8.50 1.11
C LEU A 39 3.95 -7.20 0.85
N HIS A 40 3.93 -6.28 1.80
CA HIS A 40 3.35 -4.95 1.59
C HIS A 40 4.24 -4.09 0.69
N ARG A 41 3.62 -3.41 -0.27
CA ARG A 41 4.29 -2.65 -1.33
C ARG A 41 4.40 -1.17 -0.98
N PHE A 42 5.59 -0.60 -1.15
CA PHE A 42 5.92 0.81 -0.90
C PHE A 42 6.94 1.31 -1.93
N CYS A 43 7.04 2.62 -2.15
CA CYS A 43 8.19 3.16 -2.87
C CYS A 43 9.47 2.89 -2.08
N PHE A 44 10.54 2.42 -2.72
CA PHE A 44 11.81 2.07 -2.08
C PHE A 44 12.32 3.21 -1.17
N ALA A 45 12.35 4.44 -1.67
CA ALA A 45 12.76 5.60 -0.89
C ALA A 45 11.82 5.91 0.29
N CYS A 46 10.51 5.63 0.16
CA CYS A 46 9.54 5.87 1.21
C CYS A 46 9.71 4.90 2.37
N ILE A 47 9.80 3.60 2.06
CA ILE A 47 9.98 2.57 3.08
C ILE A 47 11.39 2.62 3.67
N GLN A 48 12.40 3.02 2.90
CA GLN A 48 13.76 3.25 3.40
C GLN A 48 13.80 4.38 4.43
N ARG A 49 13.13 5.52 4.19
CA ARG A 49 13.02 6.59 5.20
C ARG A 49 12.22 6.16 6.42
N TRP A 50 11.15 5.40 6.20
CA TRP A 50 10.38 4.84 7.30
C TRP A 50 11.26 3.92 8.16
N ALA A 51 12.10 3.11 7.53
CA ALA A 51 13.05 2.22 8.17
C ALA A 51 13.97 2.89 9.18
N GLU A 52 14.45 4.06 8.81
CA GLU A 52 15.35 4.87 9.64
C GLU A 52 14.66 5.33 10.93
N SER A 53 13.34 5.50 10.90
CA SER A 53 12.54 5.89 12.06
C SER A 53 12.00 4.69 12.83
N LYS A 54 11.40 3.74 12.12
CA LYS A 54 10.74 2.55 12.68
C LYS A 54 10.95 1.35 11.74
N PRO A 55 11.65 0.30 12.17
CA PRO A 55 11.87 -0.88 11.36
C PRO A 55 10.65 -1.83 11.35
N GLU A 56 9.45 -1.27 11.21
CA GLU A 56 8.18 -1.99 11.19
C GLU A 56 7.41 -1.66 9.91
N CYS A 57 6.57 -2.57 9.43
CA CYS A 57 5.75 -2.30 8.26
C CYS A 57 4.61 -1.33 8.61
N PRO A 58 4.44 -0.20 7.87
CA PRO A 58 3.37 0.78 8.13
C PRO A 58 1.95 0.21 8.00
N LEU A 59 1.78 -0.86 7.21
CA LEU A 59 0.49 -1.49 6.93
C LEU A 59 0.18 -2.68 7.84
N CYS A 60 1.19 -3.27 8.48
CA CYS A 60 0.96 -4.35 9.43
C CYS A 60 0.31 -3.78 10.69
N LYS A 61 -1.02 -3.91 10.82
CA LYS A 61 -1.68 -3.65 12.11
C LYS A 61 -1.17 -4.67 13.14
N PRO A 62 -0.95 -4.25 14.41
CA PRO A 62 -0.68 -5.18 15.51
C PRO A 62 -1.96 -5.92 15.90
N ALA A 63 -2.45 -6.79 15.01
CA ALA A 63 -3.62 -7.63 15.23
C ALA A 63 -3.17 -9.06 15.54
N GLY A 64 -2.61 -9.25 16.74
CA GLY A 64 -2.84 -10.43 17.59
C GLY A 64 -2.52 -11.85 17.13
N MET A 65 -2.04 -12.15 15.91
CA MET A 65 -1.74 -13.55 15.54
C MET A 65 -0.55 -13.68 14.57
N ALA A 66 0.45 -14.45 15.03
CA ALA A 66 1.52 -15.12 14.28
C ALA A 66 2.60 -14.26 13.56
N SER A 67 3.65 -13.99 14.34
CA SER A 67 5.07 -14.19 13.99
C SER A 67 5.60 -13.69 12.65
N ALA A 68 6.28 -12.55 12.68
CA ALA A 68 7.56 -12.39 12.02
C ALA A 68 8.40 -11.33 12.76
N ARG A 69 9.65 -11.66 13.02
CA ARG A 69 10.62 -10.82 13.73
C ARG A 69 10.69 -9.45 13.04
N SER A 70 10.43 -8.40 13.80
CA SER A 70 10.34 -7.01 13.35
C SER A 70 11.64 -6.56 12.67
N GLY A 71 11.69 -6.76 11.36
CA GLY A 71 12.72 -6.29 10.47
C GLY A 71 12.07 -6.10 9.11
N ILE A 72 12.01 -4.86 8.66
CA ILE A 72 11.68 -4.50 7.28
C ILE A 72 12.82 -4.95 6.38
N GLU A 73 12.77 -6.20 5.95
CA GLU A 73 13.63 -6.66 4.86
C GLU A 73 13.04 -6.15 3.54
N LEU A 74 13.76 -5.25 2.89
CA LEU A 74 13.37 -4.69 1.61
C LEU A 74 13.77 -5.65 0.50
N ALA A 75 12.79 -6.18 -0.23
CA ALA A 75 13.09 -6.87 -1.47
C ALA A 75 13.76 -5.87 -2.44
N PRO A 76 14.80 -6.30 -3.19
CA PRO A 76 15.41 -5.46 -4.21
C PRO A 76 14.32 -4.95 -5.16
N PRO A 77 14.42 -3.70 -5.64
CA PRO A 77 13.49 -3.20 -6.64
C PRO A 77 13.59 -4.17 -7.83
N GLN A 78 12.47 -4.85 -8.13
CA GLN A 78 12.38 -5.78 -9.24
C GLN A 78 12.44 -4.94 -10.53
N GLY A 79 13.65 -4.54 -10.90
CA GLY A 79 13.96 -3.86 -12.14
C GLY A 79 13.51 -4.74 -13.28
N THR A 80 12.83 -4.15 -14.25
CA THR A 80 12.38 -4.80 -15.46
C THR A 80 13.60 -5.32 -16.25
N ARG A 81 13.95 -6.60 -16.08
CA ARG A 81 14.26 -7.56 -17.15
C ARG A 81 14.61 -8.93 -16.58
#